data_AF-A0A951J6G6-F1
#
_entry.id   AF-A0A951J6G6-F1
#
_cell.length_a   1.000
_cell.length_b   1.000
_cell.length_c   1.000
_cell.angle_alpha   90.00
_cell.angle_beta   90.00
_cell.angle_gamma   90.00
#
_symmetry.space_group_name_H-M   'P 1'
#
loop_
_entity.id
_entity.type
_entity.pdbx_description
1 polymer ?
#
loop_
_entity_poly.entity_id
_entity_poly.type
_entity_poly.pdbx_seq_one_letter_code
_entity_poly.pdbx_strand_id
1 'polypeptide(L)'
;MKKVFFMLMTVSLMFVSCDSDSKTESTNELGKPVTSAVTEEFRELRQHALSDITQRKRVFYGGDKAVVFQTESKSSIVIPPHSIRTRGGQSISGEIDIVYIEIFNKSKMVVTNKPTMGLVQGNRALLETGGEFFLDITYRGEQVEIVRPITVSINNTNSDAVARGMVLWNGDINNNENLTWLPASREDLTFENSGSVYEGARGDFYNVNLNNSRNFGWCNIDKLVRFNGQPVFITVQPPAGFNDSNSSVYLAVKGEDNMLAQFDVFNNATNTFEEHAGLVPVGLECYIIFVSGQGGNFIYSIQAITVGANAAYTVPGSTLVTTTNYTDLEAAIEALP
;
A
#
# COMPACT_ATOMS: atom_id res chain seq x y z
N MET A 1 -51.34 -40.61 -58.81
CA MET A 1 -50.66 -40.77 -60.12
C MET A 1 -49.23 -40.24 -59.98
N LYS A 2 -48.26 -40.97 -60.56
CA LYS A 2 -46.84 -40.64 -60.81
C LYS A 2 -45.91 -40.45 -59.59
N LYS A 3 -44.97 -41.40 -59.53
CA LYS A 3 -43.68 -41.42 -58.83
C LYS A 3 -42.83 -40.19 -59.21
N VAL A 4 -41.83 -39.83 -58.40
CA VAL A 4 -40.39 -39.94 -58.74
C VAL A 4 -39.53 -39.37 -57.60
N PHE A 5 -38.50 -40.15 -57.31
CA PHE A 5 -37.38 -39.97 -56.41
C PHE A 5 -36.47 -38.82 -56.90
N PHE A 6 -36.01 -37.91 -56.03
CA PHE A 6 -34.75 -37.20 -56.29
C PHE A 6 -34.02 -36.90 -54.98
N MET A 7 -32.93 -37.64 -54.80
CA MET A 7 -31.90 -37.45 -53.79
C MET A 7 -31.01 -36.29 -54.24
N LEU A 8 -30.86 -35.25 -53.42
CA LEU A 8 -29.80 -34.26 -53.62
C LEU A 8 -29.00 -34.11 -52.33
N MET A 9 -27.72 -34.46 -52.46
CA MET A 9 -26.67 -34.41 -51.45
C MET A 9 -26.12 -32.99 -51.45
N THR A 10 -26.33 -32.23 -50.38
CA THR A 10 -25.79 -30.86 -50.27
C THR A 10 -24.45 -30.91 -49.53
N VAL A 11 -23.38 -30.65 -50.28
CA VAL A 11 -22.01 -30.52 -49.82
C VAL A 11 -21.84 -29.17 -49.13
N SER A 12 -21.53 -29.16 -47.82
CA SER A 12 -21.15 -27.95 -47.10
C SER A 12 -19.68 -27.64 -47.35
N LEU A 13 -19.39 -26.74 -48.30
CA LEU A 13 -18.08 -26.10 -48.43
C LEU A 13 -17.94 -25.02 -47.35
N MET A 14 -17.04 -25.22 -46.40
CA MET A 14 -16.55 -24.16 -45.53
C MET A 14 -15.58 -23.29 -46.34
N PHE A 15 -15.95 -22.04 -46.57
CA PHE A 15 -15.01 -21.02 -47.05
C PHE A 15 -14.20 -20.52 -45.86
N VAL A 16 -12.91 -20.88 -45.87
CA VAL A 16 -11.85 -20.17 -45.16
C VAL A 16 -11.67 -18.82 -45.87
N SER A 17 -11.91 -17.73 -45.16
CA SER A 17 -11.41 -16.41 -45.53
C SER A 17 -10.53 -15.94 -44.38
N CYS A 18 -9.22 -16.18 -44.51
CA CYS A 18 -8.21 -15.37 -43.85
C CYS A 18 -8.18 -14.04 -44.60
N ASP A 19 -8.42 -12.95 -43.89
CA ASP A 19 -7.93 -11.64 -44.30
C ASP A 19 -6.75 -11.29 -43.41
N SER A 20 -5.65 -10.89 -44.04
CA SER A 20 -4.38 -10.54 -43.43
C SER A 20 -4.26 -9.03 -43.36
N ASP A 21 -4.20 -8.45 -42.16
CA ASP A 21 -2.96 -7.81 -41.69
C ASP A 21 -3.12 -7.11 -40.33
N SER A 22 -2.04 -7.27 -39.57
CA SER A 22 -1.62 -6.67 -38.31
C SER A 22 -2.25 -5.35 -37.87
N LYS A 23 -2.75 -5.35 -36.64
CA LYS A 23 -2.28 -4.47 -35.55
C LYS A 23 -2.59 -5.15 -34.21
N THR A 24 -1.57 -5.18 -33.37
CA THR A 24 -1.52 -5.77 -32.03
C THR A 24 -2.56 -5.10 -31.13
N GLU A 25 -3.69 -5.76 -30.91
CA GLU A 25 -4.56 -5.48 -29.78
C GLU A 25 -4.24 -6.49 -28.69
N SER A 26 -3.61 -5.99 -27.63
CA SER A 26 -3.49 -6.69 -26.35
C SER A 26 -4.90 -6.93 -25.83
N THR A 27 -5.42 -8.13 -26.05
CA THR A 27 -6.61 -8.61 -25.37
C THR A 27 -6.30 -8.64 -23.88
N ASN A 28 -6.93 -7.72 -23.14
CA ASN A 28 -7.13 -7.85 -21.70
C ASN A 28 -7.79 -9.21 -21.44
N GLU A 29 -7.02 -10.19 -20.99
CA GLU A 29 -7.52 -11.40 -20.34
C GLU A 29 -8.14 -10.99 -19.00
N LEU A 30 -9.38 -10.51 -19.07
CA LEU A 30 -10.27 -10.33 -17.94
C LEU A 30 -10.77 -11.73 -17.54
N GLY A 31 -10.40 -12.21 -16.34
CA GLY A 31 -11.12 -13.32 -15.71
C GLY A 31 -10.35 -14.60 -15.37
N LYS A 32 -9.07 -14.51 -14.96
CA LYS A 32 -8.57 -15.47 -13.95
C LYS A 32 -8.74 -14.83 -12.57
N PRO A 33 -9.33 -15.52 -11.59
CA PRO A 33 -9.17 -15.08 -10.21
C PRO A 33 -7.68 -15.13 -9.93
N VAL A 34 -7.05 -13.96 -9.80
CA VAL A 34 -5.65 -13.89 -9.39
C VAL A 34 -5.66 -14.25 -7.91
N THR A 35 -5.42 -15.52 -7.61
CA THR A 35 -5.11 -15.96 -6.25
C THR A 35 -3.86 -15.20 -5.83
N SER A 36 -4.00 -14.28 -4.87
CA SER A 36 -2.83 -13.67 -4.21
C SER A 36 -1.90 -14.79 -3.74
N ALA A 37 -0.59 -14.60 -3.93
CA ALA A 37 0.39 -15.57 -3.46
C ALA A 37 0.36 -15.70 -1.93
N VAL A 38 -0.19 -14.71 -1.22
CA VAL A 38 -0.29 -14.69 0.23
C VAL A 38 -1.44 -15.60 0.71
N THR A 39 -1.20 -16.38 1.76
CA THR A 39 -2.22 -17.23 2.38
C THR A 39 -3.37 -16.39 2.94
N GLU A 40 -4.61 -16.92 2.85
CA GLU A 40 -5.79 -16.23 3.40
C GLU A 40 -5.63 -15.96 4.90
N GLU A 41 -5.10 -16.92 5.66
CA GLU A 41 -4.87 -16.75 7.10
C GLU A 41 -3.97 -15.53 7.41
N PHE A 42 -2.89 -15.33 6.64
CA PHE A 42 -1.99 -14.20 6.88
C PHE A 42 -2.61 -12.88 6.42
N ARG A 43 -3.39 -12.90 5.34
CA ARG A 43 -4.19 -11.76 4.87
C ARG A 43 -5.22 -11.33 5.92
N GLU A 44 -5.99 -12.27 6.48
CA GLU A 44 -7.01 -12.00 7.49
C GLU A 44 -6.41 -11.35 8.74
N LEU A 45 -5.24 -11.81 9.19
CA LEU A 45 -4.52 -11.21 10.31
C LEU A 45 -4.14 -9.75 10.07
N ARG A 46 -3.62 -9.42 8.88
CA ARG A 46 -3.31 -8.04 8.48
C ARG A 46 -4.57 -7.20 8.32
N GLN A 47 -5.63 -7.78 7.77
CA GLN A 47 -6.92 -7.12 7.59
C GLN A 47 -7.60 -6.81 8.92
N HIS A 48 -7.43 -7.67 9.93
CA HIS A 48 -7.87 -7.42 11.30
C HIS A 48 -7.17 -6.20 11.88
N ALA A 49 -5.83 -6.15 11.82
CA ALA A 49 -5.06 -4.98 12.27
C ALA A 49 -5.48 -3.69 11.54
N LEU A 50 -5.66 -3.74 10.22
CA LEU A 50 -6.17 -2.61 9.44
C LEU A 50 -7.57 -2.16 9.85
N SER A 51 -8.47 -3.11 10.13
CA SER A 51 -9.85 -2.82 10.53
C SER A 51 -9.91 -2.05 11.84
N ASP A 52 -9.06 -2.40 12.81
CA ASP A 52 -9.05 -1.78 14.13
C ASP A 52 -8.59 -0.31 14.10
N ILE A 53 -7.67 0.02 13.20
CA ILE A 53 -7.23 1.42 13.00
C ILE A 53 -8.09 2.18 11.98
N THR A 54 -9.11 1.55 11.40
CA THR A 54 -10.01 2.18 10.43
C THR A 54 -11.06 3.04 11.11
N GLN A 55 -11.02 4.33 10.84
CA GLN A 55 -12.01 5.30 11.29
C GLN A 55 -13.10 5.47 10.23
N ARG A 56 -14.36 5.50 10.68
CA ARG A 56 -15.54 5.62 9.79
C ARG A 56 -16.44 6.77 10.21
N LYS A 57 -16.92 7.51 9.23
CA LYS A 57 -17.94 8.56 9.44
C LYS A 57 -19.03 8.47 8.39
N ARG A 58 -20.27 8.27 8.85
CA ARG A 58 -21.47 8.47 8.04
C ARG A 58 -22.04 9.85 8.32
N VAL A 59 -22.29 10.64 7.27
CA VAL A 59 -22.76 12.02 7.41
C VAL A 59 -23.58 12.46 6.21
N PHE A 60 -24.60 13.27 6.45
CA PHE A 60 -25.38 13.87 5.37
C PHE A 60 -24.57 14.93 4.63
N TYR A 61 -24.43 14.76 3.31
CA TYR A 61 -23.86 15.75 2.39
C TYR A 61 -24.97 16.25 1.45
N GLY A 62 -25.33 17.53 1.61
CA GLY A 62 -26.34 18.20 0.78
C GLY A 62 -25.75 19.07 -0.34
N GLY A 63 -24.42 19.11 -0.50
CA GLY A 63 -23.74 19.94 -1.48
C GLY A 63 -23.55 21.41 -1.09
N ASP A 64 -24.40 21.99 -0.24
CA ASP A 64 -24.38 23.43 0.07
C ASP A 64 -23.46 23.83 1.25
N LYS A 65 -23.01 22.87 2.05
CA LYS A 65 -22.14 23.09 3.22
C LYS A 65 -20.96 22.13 3.18
N ALA A 66 -19.83 22.57 3.74
CA ALA A 66 -18.68 21.71 3.92
C ALA A 66 -19.00 20.61 4.95
N VAL A 67 -18.44 19.43 4.71
CA VAL A 67 -18.36 18.35 5.71
C VAL A 67 -16.94 18.33 6.24
N VAL A 68 -16.79 18.26 7.56
CA VAL A 68 -15.50 18.11 8.24
C VAL A 68 -15.53 16.81 9.05
N PHE A 69 -14.54 15.95 8.84
CA PHE A 69 -14.28 14.77 9.66
C PHE A 69 -12.99 14.99 10.46
N GLN A 70 -13.10 15.03 11.79
CA GLN A 70 -11.95 15.07 12.69
C GLN A 70 -11.59 13.63 13.09
N THR A 71 -10.30 13.31 13.05
CA THR A 71 -9.77 11.97 13.30
C THR A 71 -9.31 11.85 14.76
N GLU A 72 -9.15 10.62 15.24
CA GLU A 72 -8.63 10.35 16.60
C GLU A 72 -7.21 10.90 16.78
N SER A 73 -6.40 10.92 15.71
CA SER A 73 -5.04 11.46 15.67
C SER A 73 -4.99 12.98 15.50
N LYS A 74 -6.16 13.66 15.58
CA LYS A 74 -6.33 15.12 15.42
C LYS A 74 -6.03 15.63 14.01
N SER A 75 -5.96 14.75 13.01
CA SER A 75 -6.01 15.12 11.60
C SER A 75 -7.44 15.44 11.19
N SER A 76 -7.64 15.97 9.99
CA SER A 76 -9.00 16.22 9.49
C SER A 76 -9.15 16.07 7.98
N ILE A 77 -10.36 15.70 7.55
CA ILE A 77 -10.77 15.67 6.16
C ILE A 77 -11.86 16.72 5.96
N VAL A 78 -11.64 17.63 5.02
CA VAL A 78 -12.58 18.68 4.63
C VAL A 78 -13.07 18.41 3.23
N ILE A 79 -14.39 18.22 3.11
CA ILE A 79 -15.10 18.05 1.84
C ILE A 79 -15.90 19.34 1.60
N PRO A 80 -15.42 20.25 0.73
CA PRO A 80 -16.11 21.52 0.49
C PRO A 80 -17.51 21.37 -0.15
N PRO A 81 -18.32 22.44 -0.15
CA PRO A 81 -19.54 22.49 -0.94
C PRO A 81 -19.27 22.17 -2.42
N HIS A 82 -20.15 21.37 -3.03
CA HIS A 82 -20.10 20.96 -4.44
C HIS A 82 -18.76 20.35 -4.92
N SER A 83 -17.96 19.77 -4.02
CA SER A 83 -16.66 19.17 -4.36
C SER A 83 -16.75 17.72 -4.83
N ILE A 84 -17.85 17.02 -4.51
CA ILE A 84 -18.07 15.63 -4.89
C ILE A 84 -19.40 15.42 -5.61
N ARG A 85 -19.43 14.42 -6.51
CA ARG A 85 -20.61 14.00 -7.29
C ARG A 85 -20.67 12.48 -7.39
N THR A 86 -21.79 11.95 -7.86
CA THR A 86 -21.81 10.54 -8.31
C THR A 86 -20.94 10.40 -9.56
N ARG A 87 -20.49 9.18 -9.88
CA ARG A 87 -19.76 8.90 -11.14
C ARG A 87 -20.55 9.22 -12.41
N GLY A 88 -21.89 9.32 -12.30
CA GLY A 88 -22.77 9.79 -13.37
C GLY A 88 -22.83 11.32 -13.49
N GLY A 89 -22.03 12.06 -12.72
CA GLY A 89 -21.98 13.52 -12.71
C GLY A 89 -23.15 14.21 -11.99
N GLN A 90 -23.97 13.46 -11.27
CA GLN A 90 -25.14 13.99 -10.54
C GLN A 90 -24.73 14.57 -9.18
N SER A 91 -25.42 15.63 -8.76
CA SER A 91 -25.26 16.19 -7.42
C SER A 91 -25.66 15.16 -6.36
N ILE A 92 -24.86 15.06 -5.29
CA ILE A 92 -25.16 14.23 -4.13
C ILE A 92 -26.02 15.01 -3.15
N SER A 93 -27.11 14.39 -2.71
CA SER A 93 -27.91 14.82 -1.56
C SER A 93 -28.29 13.58 -0.75
N GLY A 94 -27.59 13.33 0.35
CA GLY A 94 -27.82 12.18 1.21
C GLY A 94 -26.60 11.79 2.03
N GLU A 95 -26.68 10.64 2.68
CA GLU A 95 -25.58 10.13 3.49
C GLU A 95 -24.43 9.64 2.62
N ILE A 96 -23.23 10.15 2.91
CA ILE A 96 -21.96 9.62 2.42
C ILE A 96 -21.27 8.85 3.56
N ASP A 97 -20.53 7.81 3.19
CA ASP A 97 -19.65 7.05 4.07
C ASP A 97 -18.21 7.45 3.78
N ILE A 98 -17.50 7.91 4.82
CA ILE A 98 -16.07 8.25 4.77
C ILE A 98 -15.31 7.17 5.53
N VAL A 99 -14.30 6.61 4.90
CA VAL A 99 -13.39 5.59 5.45
C VAL A 99 -11.98 6.16 5.46
N TYR A 100 -11.32 6.10 6.61
CA TYR A 100 -10.04 6.75 6.78
C TYR A 100 -9.10 5.94 7.69
N ILE A 101 -7.82 5.87 7.33
CA ILE A 101 -6.75 5.20 8.09
C ILE A 101 -5.53 6.13 8.12
N GLU A 102 -4.78 6.12 9.22
CA GLU A 102 -3.49 6.82 9.34
C GLU A 102 -2.44 5.92 9.99
N ILE A 103 -1.22 5.94 9.46
CA ILE A 103 -0.07 5.19 9.95
C ILE A 103 1.13 6.14 10.02
N PHE A 104 1.81 6.15 11.16
CA PHE A 104 2.97 7.03 11.41
C PHE A 104 4.21 6.28 11.89
N ASN A 105 4.06 5.01 12.30
CA ASN A 105 5.12 4.25 12.96
C ASN A 105 5.30 2.84 12.39
N LYS A 106 6.51 2.30 12.57
CA LYS A 106 6.94 1.00 12.07
C LYS A 106 6.13 -0.17 12.63
N SER A 107 5.63 -0.08 13.87
CA SER A 107 4.82 -1.16 14.48
C SER A 107 3.54 -1.38 13.69
N LYS A 108 2.78 -0.31 13.42
CA LYS A 108 1.59 -0.35 12.57
C LYS A 108 1.91 -0.74 11.13
N MET A 109 3.00 -0.21 10.56
CA MET A 109 3.45 -0.57 9.20
C MET A 109 3.69 -2.08 9.08
N VAL A 110 4.32 -2.72 10.08
CA VAL A 110 4.59 -4.16 10.08
C VAL A 110 3.30 -4.97 10.10
N VAL A 111 2.39 -4.71 11.05
CA VAL A 111 1.18 -5.53 11.24
C VAL A 111 0.15 -5.33 10.13
N THR A 112 0.17 -4.19 9.45
CA THR A 112 -0.74 -3.88 8.33
C THR A 112 -0.13 -4.10 6.94
N ASN A 113 1.15 -4.47 6.86
CA ASN A 113 1.94 -4.55 5.63
C ASN A 113 1.85 -3.25 4.81
N LYS A 114 2.23 -2.14 5.43
CA LYS A 114 2.31 -0.81 4.83
C LYS A 114 3.73 -0.25 5.03
N PRO A 115 4.75 -0.83 4.37
CA PRO A 115 6.12 -0.34 4.48
C PRO A 115 6.32 0.98 3.73
N THR A 116 7.35 1.74 4.09
CA THR A 116 7.69 3.04 3.48
C THR A 116 8.65 2.87 2.31
N MET A 117 8.23 2.11 1.27
CA MET A 117 9.07 1.79 0.11
C MET A 117 8.59 2.47 -1.18
N GLY A 118 9.29 3.52 -1.59
CA GLY A 118 8.99 4.29 -2.80
C GLY A 118 9.69 3.80 -4.06
N LEU A 119 9.08 3.97 -5.22
CA LEU A 119 9.69 3.67 -6.52
C LEU A 119 10.31 4.93 -7.13
N VAL A 120 11.64 4.96 -7.22
CA VAL A 120 12.40 6.07 -7.78
C VAL A 120 13.28 5.56 -8.91
N GLN A 121 13.05 6.09 -10.12
CA GLN A 121 13.80 5.70 -11.32
C GLN A 121 13.84 4.18 -11.56
N GLY A 122 12.76 3.48 -11.20
CA GLY A 122 12.64 2.03 -11.36
C GLY A 122 13.22 1.19 -10.21
N ASN A 123 13.82 1.81 -9.19
CA ASN A 123 14.34 1.11 -8.02
C ASN A 123 13.53 1.45 -6.77
N ARG A 124 13.43 0.50 -5.84
CA ARG A 124 12.85 0.79 -4.51
C ARG A 124 13.81 1.64 -3.69
N ALA A 125 13.27 2.57 -2.93
CA ALA A 125 14.01 3.42 -2.01
C ALA A 125 13.23 3.57 -0.71
N LEU A 126 13.95 3.54 0.41
CA LEU A 126 13.36 3.76 1.72
C LEU A 126 12.89 5.21 1.86
N LEU A 127 11.71 5.37 2.44
CA LEU A 127 11.08 6.64 2.74
C LEU A 127 10.96 6.83 4.26
N GLU A 128 11.09 8.07 4.70
CA GLU A 128 10.78 8.52 6.06
C GLU A 128 9.41 9.19 6.04
N THR A 129 8.46 8.67 6.83
CA THR A 129 7.07 9.10 6.75
C THR A 129 6.71 10.28 7.62
N GLY A 130 6.07 11.28 7.02
CA GLY A 130 5.33 12.32 7.74
C GLY A 130 3.89 11.92 8.04
N GLY A 131 3.39 10.84 7.43
CA GLY A 131 2.06 10.27 7.65
C GLY A 131 1.52 9.57 6.41
N GLU A 132 1.35 8.25 6.49
CA GLU A 132 0.64 7.46 5.52
C GLU A 132 -0.85 7.52 5.82
N PHE A 133 -1.69 7.63 4.79
CA PHE A 133 -3.14 7.62 5.00
C PHE A 133 -3.89 6.93 3.88
N PHE A 134 -5.04 6.36 4.24
CA PHE A 134 -6.03 5.86 3.29
C PHE A 134 -7.28 6.74 3.37
N LEU A 135 -7.85 7.12 2.23
CA LEU A 135 -9.16 7.79 2.19
C LEU A 135 -10.03 7.17 1.10
N ASP A 136 -11.27 6.82 1.47
CA ASP A 136 -12.33 6.49 0.52
C ASP A 136 -13.64 7.16 0.94
N ILE A 137 -14.40 7.61 -0.06
CA ILE A 137 -15.69 8.26 0.14
C ILE A 137 -16.70 7.63 -0.81
N THR A 138 -17.78 7.08 -0.25
CA THR A 138 -18.83 6.44 -1.03
C THR A 138 -20.19 7.09 -0.77
N TYR A 139 -21.06 7.02 -1.78
CA TYR A 139 -22.46 7.39 -1.69
C TYR A 139 -23.28 6.19 -2.15
N ARG A 140 -24.15 5.67 -1.27
CA ARG A 140 -24.95 4.45 -1.52
C ARG A 140 -24.10 3.24 -1.94
N GLY A 141 -22.90 3.12 -1.37
CA GLY A 141 -21.96 2.03 -1.67
C GLY A 141 -21.16 2.21 -2.97
N GLU A 142 -21.36 3.29 -3.73
CA GLU A 142 -20.56 3.61 -4.91
C GLU A 142 -19.57 4.72 -4.61
N GLN A 143 -18.32 4.59 -5.06
CA GLN A 143 -17.29 5.61 -4.88
C GLN A 143 -17.69 6.92 -5.60
N VAL A 144 -17.54 8.05 -4.91
CA VAL A 144 -17.85 9.37 -5.45
C VAL A 144 -16.77 9.85 -6.44
N GLU A 145 -17.08 10.89 -7.20
CA GLU A 145 -16.12 11.60 -8.06
C GLU A 145 -15.77 12.94 -7.43
N ILE A 146 -14.48 13.25 -7.34
CA ILE A 146 -13.98 14.56 -6.90
C ILE A 146 -13.99 15.50 -8.12
N VAL A 147 -14.78 16.58 -8.02
CA VAL A 147 -14.89 17.64 -9.05
C VAL A 147 -14.25 18.96 -8.61
N ARG A 148 -13.96 19.11 -7.32
CA ARG A 148 -13.12 20.16 -6.74
C ARG A 148 -12.31 19.54 -5.61
N PRO A 149 -11.09 20.04 -5.33
CA PRO A 149 -10.24 19.40 -4.34
C PRO A 149 -10.90 19.24 -2.97
N ILE A 150 -10.63 18.10 -2.34
CA ILE A 150 -10.89 17.87 -0.92
C ILE A 150 -9.55 17.97 -0.19
N THR A 151 -9.56 18.47 1.05
CA THR A 151 -8.34 18.69 1.81
C THR A 151 -8.24 17.67 2.93
N VAL A 152 -7.09 17.01 3.03
CA VAL A 152 -6.70 16.17 4.17
C VAL A 152 -5.57 16.90 4.90
N SER A 153 -5.84 17.27 6.15
CA SER A 153 -4.88 17.90 7.05
C SER A 153 -4.32 16.83 7.98
N ILE A 154 -3.10 16.36 7.71
CA ILE A 154 -2.39 15.37 8.52
C ILE A 154 -1.67 16.08 9.66
N ASN A 155 -1.96 15.71 10.91
CA ASN A 155 -1.23 16.20 12.07
C ASN A 155 0.18 15.59 12.11
N ASN A 156 1.20 16.40 11.82
CA ASN A 156 2.57 15.94 11.67
C ASN A 156 3.26 15.67 13.02
N THR A 157 2.66 16.08 14.15
CA THR A 157 3.21 15.81 15.48
C THR A 157 3.09 14.35 15.89
N ASN A 158 2.40 13.53 15.09
CA ASN A 158 2.29 12.09 15.29
C ASN A 158 3.43 11.30 14.66
N SER A 159 4.34 11.96 13.93
CA SER A 159 5.57 11.37 13.39
C SER A 159 6.79 12.14 13.89
N ASP A 160 7.87 11.42 14.17
CA ASP A 160 9.17 11.99 14.52
C ASP A 160 9.95 12.50 13.28
N ALA A 161 9.34 12.42 12.09
CA ALA A 161 9.97 12.84 10.85
C ALA A 161 10.24 14.35 10.80
N VAL A 162 11.41 14.71 10.25
CA VAL A 162 11.72 16.11 10.02
C VAL A 162 10.89 16.61 8.84
N ALA A 163 10.01 17.57 9.10
CA ALA A 163 9.00 18.01 8.13
C ALA A 163 9.52 18.64 6.84
N ARG A 164 10.79 19.04 6.79
CA ARG A 164 11.39 19.60 5.60
C ARG A 164 11.68 18.50 4.58
N GLY A 165 11.33 18.76 3.32
CA GLY A 165 11.67 17.90 2.18
C GLY A 165 10.65 16.81 1.88
N MET A 166 9.48 16.85 2.53
CA MET A 166 8.38 15.94 2.23
C MET A 166 7.84 16.13 0.82
N VAL A 167 7.44 15.02 0.23
CA VAL A 167 6.87 14.86 -1.11
C VAL A 167 5.63 13.98 -0.99
N LEU A 168 4.69 14.16 -1.91
CA LEU A 168 3.45 13.39 -1.96
C LEU A 168 3.61 12.12 -2.80
N TRP A 169 3.02 11.03 -2.34
CA TRP A 169 3.05 9.72 -2.99
C TRP A 169 1.66 9.11 -3.10
N ASN A 170 1.43 8.34 -4.17
CA ASN A 170 0.27 7.49 -4.35
C ASN A 170 0.66 6.03 -4.06
N GLY A 171 -0.20 5.30 -3.36
CA GLY A 171 0.01 3.88 -3.09
C GLY A 171 -0.41 3.00 -4.26
N ASP A 172 0.45 2.06 -4.62
CA ASP A 172 0.18 0.99 -5.59
C ASP A 172 0.37 -0.37 -4.91
N ILE A 173 -0.71 -1.16 -4.84
CA ILE A 173 -0.70 -2.48 -4.20
C ILE A 173 -0.75 -3.54 -5.29
N ASN A 174 0.26 -4.40 -5.31
CA ASN A 174 0.33 -5.50 -6.27
C ASN A 174 -0.50 -6.72 -5.82
N ASN A 175 -0.51 -7.77 -6.65
CA ASN A 175 -1.27 -9.00 -6.37
C ASN A 175 -0.81 -9.79 -5.13
N ASN A 176 0.39 -9.49 -4.61
CA ASN A 176 0.91 -10.09 -3.37
C ASN A 176 0.65 -9.18 -2.16
N GLU A 177 -0.23 -8.18 -2.30
CA GLU A 177 -0.55 -7.18 -1.27
C GLU A 177 0.63 -6.33 -0.82
N ASN A 178 1.71 -6.30 -1.61
CA ASN A 178 2.86 -5.45 -1.32
C ASN A 178 2.60 -4.05 -1.84
N LEU A 179 2.67 -3.09 -0.93
CA LEU A 179 2.52 -1.68 -1.22
C LEU A 179 3.83 -1.09 -1.77
N THR A 180 3.70 -0.27 -2.79
CA THR A 180 4.78 0.54 -3.36
C THR A 180 4.31 1.97 -3.48
N TRP A 181 5.11 2.92 -3.00
CA TRP A 181 4.79 4.34 -3.12
C TRP A 181 5.28 4.90 -4.45
N LEU A 182 4.36 5.32 -5.31
CA LEU A 182 4.67 5.97 -6.59
C LEU A 182 4.67 7.50 -6.40
N PRO A 183 5.63 8.23 -6.99
CA PRO A 183 5.62 9.69 -6.91
C PRO A 183 4.28 10.26 -7.40
N ALA A 184 3.67 11.15 -6.62
CA ALA A 184 2.43 11.79 -7.03
C ALA A 184 2.65 12.83 -8.14
N SER A 185 1.65 12.98 -9.00
CA SER A 185 1.57 14.09 -9.95
C SER A 185 0.77 15.26 -9.36
N ARG A 186 0.86 16.47 -9.95
CA ARG A 186 0.08 17.63 -9.47
C ARG A 186 -1.40 17.48 -9.79
N GLU A 187 -1.72 16.71 -10.81
CA GLU A 187 -3.08 16.36 -11.21
C GLU A 187 -3.76 15.48 -10.15
N ASP A 188 -2.95 14.79 -9.36
CA ASP A 188 -3.35 13.82 -8.33
C ASP A 188 -3.42 14.48 -6.95
N LEU A 189 -2.27 14.92 -6.44
CA LEU A 189 -2.11 15.44 -5.10
C LEU A 189 -1.31 16.75 -5.14
N THR A 190 -1.65 17.68 -4.26
CA THR A 190 -0.84 18.90 -4.05
C THR A 190 -0.86 19.32 -2.59
N PHE A 191 0.22 19.90 -2.09
CA PHE A 191 0.17 20.66 -0.85
C PHE A 191 -0.66 21.93 -1.06
N GLU A 192 -1.62 22.18 -0.17
CA GLU A 192 -2.60 23.27 -0.32
C GLU A 192 -1.95 24.65 -0.40
N ASN A 193 -0.89 24.86 0.39
CA ASN A 193 -0.20 26.14 0.55
C ASN A 193 0.60 26.60 -0.69
N SER A 194 1.01 25.67 -1.54
CA SER A 194 1.94 25.91 -2.65
C SER A 194 1.40 25.45 -4.00
N GLY A 195 0.41 24.54 -4.01
CA GLY A 195 -0.06 23.88 -5.21
C GLY A 195 1.00 22.95 -5.84
N SER A 196 2.01 22.53 -5.08
CA SER A 196 3.07 21.62 -5.53
C SER A 196 3.03 20.27 -4.83
N VAL A 197 3.72 19.28 -5.40
CA VAL A 197 3.91 17.95 -4.80
C VAL A 197 5.12 17.87 -3.86
N TYR A 198 5.92 18.93 -3.83
CA TYR A 198 7.05 19.16 -2.94
C TYR A 198 6.71 20.38 -2.07
N GLU A 199 7.39 20.54 -0.94
CA GLU A 199 7.18 21.54 0.12
C GLU A 199 6.39 20.96 1.30
N GLY A 200 7.10 20.62 2.38
CA GLY A 200 6.52 20.05 3.59
C GLY A 200 5.70 21.03 4.44
N ALA A 201 5.55 20.69 5.72
CA ALA A 201 4.59 21.32 6.62
C ALA A 201 4.80 22.82 6.80
N ARG A 202 3.69 23.52 7.03
CA ARG A 202 3.67 24.86 7.63
C ARG A 202 2.93 24.76 8.97
N GLY A 203 3.68 24.71 10.06
CA GLY A 203 3.14 24.43 11.39
C GLY A 203 2.97 22.92 11.64
N ASP A 204 2.00 22.59 12.49
CA ASP A 204 1.80 21.22 13.00
C ASP A 204 1.03 20.30 12.03
N PHE A 205 0.79 20.77 10.80
CA PHE A 205 -0.01 20.05 9.81
C PHE A 205 0.61 20.04 8.42
N TYR A 206 0.45 18.91 7.73
CA TYR A 206 0.53 18.84 6.28
C TYR A 206 -0.89 18.94 5.70
N ASN A 207 -1.17 20.00 4.94
CA ASN A 207 -2.45 20.15 4.24
C ASN A 207 -2.31 19.68 2.80
N VAL A 208 -2.97 18.58 2.46
CA VAL A 208 -2.91 17.93 1.15
C VAL A 208 -4.25 18.00 0.48
N ASN A 209 -4.28 18.51 -0.74
CA ASN A 209 -5.42 18.50 -1.63
C ASN A 209 -5.40 17.24 -2.49
N LEU A 210 -6.47 16.44 -2.40
CA LEU A 210 -6.76 15.38 -3.36
C LEU A 210 -7.55 16.02 -4.51
N ASN A 211 -6.96 16.03 -5.70
CA ASN A 211 -7.47 16.79 -6.84
C ASN A 211 -8.45 15.97 -7.69
N ASN A 212 -8.39 14.63 -7.63
CA ASN A 212 -9.28 13.76 -8.38
C ASN A 212 -9.55 12.43 -7.63
N SER A 213 -10.59 11.69 -8.02
CA SER A 213 -11.01 10.46 -7.31
C SER A 213 -10.13 9.23 -7.56
N ARG A 214 -9.17 9.27 -8.50
CA ARG A 214 -8.16 8.20 -8.62
C ARG A 214 -7.22 8.17 -7.42
N ASN A 215 -7.22 9.21 -6.60
CA ASN A 215 -6.44 9.33 -5.37
C ASN A 215 -7.18 8.82 -4.13
N PHE A 216 -8.43 8.36 -4.26
CA PHE A 216 -8.99 7.51 -3.22
C PHE A 216 -8.19 6.21 -3.15
N GLY A 217 -7.86 5.80 -1.94
CA GLY A 217 -6.83 4.78 -1.71
C GLY A 217 -5.75 5.27 -0.76
N TRP A 218 -4.59 4.62 -0.83
CA TRP A 218 -3.42 4.96 -0.04
C TRP A 218 -2.67 6.14 -0.64
N CYS A 219 -2.30 7.09 0.20
CA CYS A 219 -1.46 8.23 -0.09
C CYS A 219 -0.40 8.35 1.00
N ASN A 220 0.68 9.07 0.71
CA ASN A 220 1.74 9.28 1.69
C ASN A 220 2.41 10.65 1.58
N ILE A 221 3.00 11.11 2.68
CA ILE A 221 3.69 12.40 2.82
C ILE A 221 5.10 12.14 3.33
N ASP A 222 6.01 11.82 2.42
CA ASP A 222 7.28 11.20 2.75
C ASP A 222 8.45 11.86 2.04
N LYS A 223 9.64 11.71 2.62
CA LYS A 223 10.89 12.09 1.96
C LYS A 223 11.78 10.88 1.77
N LEU A 224 12.62 10.95 0.73
CA LEU A 224 13.62 9.93 0.46
C LEU A 224 14.70 9.93 1.54
N VAL A 225 14.98 8.75 2.09
CA VAL A 225 16.11 8.55 3.01
C VAL A 225 17.37 8.28 2.19
N ARG A 226 18.48 8.87 2.63
CA ARG A 226 19.81 8.59 2.09
C ARG A 226 20.79 8.40 3.23
N PHE A 227 21.27 7.19 3.36
CA PHE A 227 22.32 6.86 4.33
C PHE A 227 23.70 7.15 3.75
N ASN A 228 24.63 7.54 4.62
CA ASN A 228 26.03 7.67 4.26
C ASN A 228 26.71 6.30 4.25
N GLY A 229 27.44 5.99 3.18
CA GLY A 229 28.18 4.73 3.05
C GLY A 229 27.81 3.99 1.77
N GLN A 230 28.46 2.84 1.56
CA GLN A 230 28.14 1.97 0.43
C GLN A 230 26.99 1.04 0.82
N PRO A 231 25.83 1.11 0.12
CA PRO A 231 24.73 0.20 0.38
C PRO A 231 25.12 -1.24 0.02
N VAL A 232 24.52 -2.20 0.71
CA VAL A 232 24.71 -3.64 0.45
C VAL A 232 23.37 -4.33 0.29
N PHE A 233 23.35 -5.39 -0.51
CA PHE A 233 22.18 -6.25 -0.67
C PHE A 233 22.03 -7.17 0.53
N ILE A 234 20.87 -7.11 1.19
CA ILE A 234 20.57 -7.98 2.32
C ILE A 234 19.77 -9.19 1.86
N THR A 235 20.15 -10.37 2.35
CA THR A 235 19.41 -11.61 2.16
C THR A 235 19.05 -12.21 3.51
N VAL A 236 17.81 -12.66 3.67
CA VAL A 236 17.31 -13.27 4.91
C VAL A 236 16.72 -14.64 4.61
N GLN A 237 17.28 -15.65 5.25
CA GLN A 237 16.75 -17.02 5.27
C GLN A 237 15.69 -17.14 6.38
N PRO A 238 14.40 -17.31 6.05
CA PRO A 238 13.38 -17.63 7.04
C PRO A 238 13.56 -19.06 7.58
N PRO A 239 12.91 -19.41 8.72
CA PRO A 239 12.92 -20.77 9.23
C PRO A 239 12.25 -21.76 8.26
N ALA A 240 12.52 -23.05 8.42
CA ALA A 240 11.90 -24.09 7.60
C ALA A 240 10.37 -24.04 7.69
N GLY A 241 9.70 -24.15 6.54
CA GLY A 241 8.23 -24.07 6.43
C GLY A 241 7.67 -22.67 6.14
N PHE A 242 8.53 -21.65 6.11
CA PHE A 242 8.13 -20.27 5.79
C PHE A 242 8.70 -19.81 4.45
N ASN A 243 7.90 -19.04 3.71
CA ASN A 243 8.21 -18.42 2.42
C ASN A 243 7.36 -17.15 2.22
N ASP A 244 7.41 -16.55 1.04
CA ASP A 244 6.66 -15.32 0.70
C ASP A 244 5.13 -15.49 0.63
N SER A 245 4.62 -16.72 0.62
CA SER A 245 3.16 -16.95 0.69
C SER A 245 2.62 -16.78 2.11
N ASN A 246 3.38 -17.14 3.13
CA ASN A 246 2.88 -17.14 4.51
C ASN A 246 3.65 -16.20 5.44
N SER A 247 4.68 -15.52 4.95
CA SER A 247 5.53 -14.66 5.75
C SER A 247 6.08 -13.46 4.99
N SER A 248 6.61 -12.50 5.72
CA SER A 248 7.28 -11.31 5.20
C SER A 248 8.44 -10.95 6.11
N VAL A 249 9.46 -10.32 5.53
CA VAL A 249 10.62 -9.81 6.25
C VAL A 249 10.70 -8.31 6.03
N TYR A 250 10.96 -7.60 7.13
CA TYR A 250 11.17 -6.17 7.14
C TYR A 250 12.51 -5.81 7.76
N LEU A 251 13.00 -4.62 7.42
CA LEU A 251 14.16 -4.00 8.03
C LEU A 251 13.74 -2.68 8.69
N ALA A 252 13.91 -2.59 10.00
CA ALA A 252 13.77 -1.35 10.74
C ALA A 252 15.16 -0.80 11.11
N VAL A 253 15.37 0.51 10.96
CA VAL A 253 16.61 1.17 11.38
C VAL A 253 16.51 1.49 12.86
N LYS A 254 17.57 1.22 13.64
CA LYS A 254 17.58 1.48 15.07
C LYS A 254 17.45 2.98 15.37
N GLY A 255 16.62 3.35 16.32
CA GLY A 255 16.31 4.74 16.67
C GLY A 255 15.37 5.46 15.70
N GLU A 256 14.88 4.80 14.65
CA GLU A 256 13.92 5.37 13.69
C GLU A 256 12.56 4.69 13.83
N ASP A 257 11.50 5.48 14.00
CA ASP A 257 10.13 4.96 14.15
C ASP A 257 9.26 5.13 12.90
N ASN A 258 9.61 6.09 12.06
CA ASN A 258 8.86 6.56 10.91
C ASN A 258 9.32 5.95 9.58
N MET A 259 10.04 4.82 9.59
CA MET A 259 10.48 4.15 8.37
C MET A 259 10.54 2.64 8.54
N LEU A 260 10.14 1.91 7.50
CA LEU A 260 10.17 0.46 7.45
C LEU A 260 10.43 -0.02 6.03
N ALA A 261 11.54 -0.74 5.84
CA ALA A 261 11.81 -1.41 4.58
C ALA A 261 11.17 -2.80 4.55
N GLN A 262 10.65 -3.21 3.39
CA GLN A 262 10.22 -4.59 3.14
C GLN A 262 11.19 -5.25 2.15
N PHE A 263 11.52 -6.51 2.42
CA PHE A 263 12.22 -7.37 1.46
C PHE A 263 11.21 -7.81 0.40
N ASP A 264 11.30 -7.19 -0.77
CA ASP A 264 10.28 -7.26 -1.81
C ASP A 264 10.51 -8.36 -2.85
N VAL A 265 11.59 -9.12 -2.71
CA VAL A 265 11.91 -10.28 -3.55
C VAL A 265 11.90 -11.53 -2.71
N PHE A 266 11.42 -12.63 -3.30
CA PHE A 266 11.62 -13.95 -2.77
C PHE A 266 12.28 -14.85 -3.79
N ASN A 267 13.42 -15.42 -3.41
CA ASN A 267 14.17 -16.35 -4.23
C ASN A 267 13.80 -17.80 -3.85
N ASN A 268 12.98 -18.42 -4.70
CA ASN A 268 12.49 -19.78 -4.50
C ASN A 268 13.61 -20.85 -4.53
N ALA A 269 14.72 -20.60 -5.22
CA ALA A 269 15.80 -21.58 -5.35
C ALA A 269 16.61 -21.70 -4.05
N THR A 270 16.78 -20.59 -3.35
CA THR A 270 17.50 -20.50 -2.07
C THR A 270 16.57 -20.41 -0.87
N ASN A 271 15.25 -20.26 -1.09
CA ASN A 271 14.24 -19.99 -0.06
C ASN A 271 14.57 -18.74 0.76
N THR A 272 14.94 -17.63 0.12
CA THR A 272 15.39 -16.40 0.80
C THR A 272 14.57 -15.18 0.44
N PHE A 273 14.35 -14.30 1.41
CA PHE A 273 13.89 -12.94 1.19
C PHE A 273 15.08 -12.05 0.83
N GLU A 274 14.94 -11.26 -0.22
CA GLU A 274 15.97 -10.34 -0.72
C GLU A 274 15.36 -8.95 -0.90
N GLU A 275 16.22 -7.95 -1.00
CA GLU A 275 15.85 -6.59 -1.36
C GLU A 275 16.46 -6.23 -2.74
N HIS A 276 15.76 -5.41 -3.53
CA HIS A 276 16.12 -5.15 -4.94
C HIS A 276 17.09 -3.99 -5.20
N ALA A 277 17.43 -3.14 -4.23
CA ALA A 277 18.00 -1.81 -4.51
C ALA A 277 19.23 -1.38 -3.70
N GLY A 278 19.66 -2.16 -2.70
CA GLY A 278 20.66 -1.73 -1.73
C GLY A 278 20.06 -0.73 -0.75
N LEU A 279 19.49 -1.21 0.34
CA LEU A 279 18.71 -0.35 1.25
C LEU A 279 19.57 0.47 2.22
N VAL A 280 20.56 -0.18 2.83
CA VAL A 280 21.31 0.37 3.96
C VAL A 280 22.81 0.05 3.84
N PRO A 281 23.69 0.90 4.40
CA PRO A 281 25.13 0.70 4.34
C PRO A 281 25.65 -0.25 5.42
N VAL A 282 26.83 -0.79 5.19
CA VAL A 282 27.61 -1.54 6.21
C VAL A 282 27.80 -0.67 7.46
N GLY A 283 27.62 -1.28 8.62
CA GLY A 283 27.79 -0.66 9.93
C GLY A 283 26.52 -0.02 10.49
N LEU A 284 25.44 0.10 9.70
CA LEU A 284 24.16 0.58 10.23
C LEU A 284 23.58 -0.43 11.21
N GLU A 285 23.06 0.04 12.34
CA GLU A 285 22.34 -0.80 13.30
C GLU A 285 20.86 -0.90 12.88
N CYS A 286 20.35 -2.11 12.77
CA CYS A 286 19.00 -2.39 12.30
C CYS A 286 18.37 -3.55 13.06
N TYR A 287 17.09 -3.77 12.82
CA TYR A 287 16.33 -4.93 13.25
C TYR A 287 15.76 -5.63 12.02
N ILE A 288 16.06 -6.92 11.87
CA ILE A 288 15.33 -7.80 10.96
C ILE A 288 14.06 -8.23 11.69
N ILE A 289 12.91 -7.94 11.10
CA ILE A 289 11.59 -8.30 11.64
C ILE A 289 10.98 -9.31 10.68
N PHE A 290 10.92 -10.57 11.11
CA PHE A 290 10.19 -11.63 10.42
C PHE A 290 8.78 -11.71 10.97
N VAL A 291 7.77 -11.81 10.10
CA VAL A 291 6.36 -11.96 10.48
C VAL A 291 5.67 -12.98 9.57
N SER A 292 4.83 -13.83 10.14
CA SER A 292 4.06 -14.85 9.44
C SER A 292 2.68 -15.00 10.06
N GLY A 293 1.73 -15.51 9.28
CA GLY A 293 0.43 -15.98 9.74
C GLY A 293 0.32 -17.50 9.65
N GLN A 294 0.04 -18.17 10.77
CA GLN A 294 -0.18 -19.61 10.80
C GLN A 294 -1.17 -20.01 11.89
N GLY A 295 -2.22 -20.75 11.52
CA GLY A 295 -3.21 -21.25 12.47
C GLY A 295 -3.97 -20.11 13.18
N GLY A 296 -4.20 -19.00 12.47
CA GLY A 296 -4.85 -17.80 13.01
C GLY A 296 -4.02 -16.99 13.99
N ASN A 297 -2.70 -17.23 14.09
CA ASN A 297 -1.79 -16.50 14.96
C ASN A 297 -0.72 -15.77 14.16
N PHE A 298 -0.27 -14.64 14.68
CA PHE A 298 0.99 -14.06 14.27
C PHE A 298 2.15 -14.89 14.83
N ILE A 299 3.09 -15.23 13.97
CA ILE A 299 4.39 -15.78 14.34
C ILE A 299 5.44 -14.76 13.92
N TYR A 300 6.32 -14.36 14.82
CA TYR A 300 7.31 -13.34 14.52
C TYR A 300 8.67 -13.61 15.16
N SER A 301 9.68 -12.92 14.66
CA SER A 301 10.99 -12.82 15.30
C SER A 301 11.60 -11.46 15.01
N ILE A 302 12.26 -10.88 16.01
CA ILE A 302 12.96 -9.60 15.90
C ILE A 302 14.43 -9.83 16.25
N GLN A 303 15.31 -9.58 15.29
CA GLN A 303 16.74 -9.79 15.44
C GLN A 303 17.50 -8.49 15.26
N ALA A 304 18.18 -8.03 16.32
CA ALA A 304 19.12 -6.92 16.22
C ALA A 304 20.34 -7.33 15.37
N ILE A 305 20.72 -6.47 14.43
CA ILE A 305 21.88 -6.66 13.56
C ILE A 305 22.71 -5.38 13.45
N THR A 306 23.99 -5.55 13.18
CA THR A 306 24.81 -4.53 12.52
C THR A 306 25.04 -5.01 11.09
N VAL A 307 24.72 -4.18 10.10
CA VAL A 307 24.82 -4.54 8.69
C VAL A 307 26.28 -4.88 8.36
N GLY A 308 26.55 -6.13 7.98
CA GLY A 308 27.87 -6.60 7.60
C GLY A 308 28.10 -6.53 6.09
N ALA A 309 29.36 -6.62 5.65
CA ALA A 309 29.70 -6.58 4.21
C ALA A 309 29.09 -7.74 3.40
N ASN A 310 28.90 -8.91 4.02
CA ASN A 310 28.28 -10.07 3.36
C ASN A 310 26.74 -10.08 3.46
N ALA A 311 26.17 -9.29 4.39
CA ALA A 311 24.73 -9.01 4.53
C ALA A 311 23.75 -10.20 4.40
N ALA A 312 24.16 -11.42 4.76
CA ALA A 312 23.32 -12.60 4.78
C ALA A 312 22.97 -13.00 6.22
N TYR A 313 21.68 -13.16 6.49
CA TYR A 313 21.15 -13.44 7.83
C TYR A 313 20.19 -14.64 7.80
N THR A 314 20.06 -15.32 8.94
CA THR A 314 19.10 -16.41 9.13
C THR A 314 18.27 -16.12 10.35
N VAL A 315 16.96 -16.27 10.21
CA VAL A 315 16.02 -16.23 11.34
C VAL A 315 15.98 -17.62 11.97
N PRO A 316 16.50 -17.81 13.19
CA PRO A 316 16.48 -19.12 13.82
C PRO A 316 15.06 -19.52 14.23
N GLY A 317 14.65 -20.76 13.99
CA GLY A 317 13.33 -21.24 14.43
C GLY A 317 13.12 -21.16 15.96
N SER A 318 14.20 -21.16 16.74
CA SER A 318 14.16 -21.04 18.20
C SER A 318 13.86 -19.62 18.71
N THR A 319 13.89 -18.60 17.85
CA THR A 319 13.57 -17.20 18.21
C THR A 319 12.16 -16.80 17.81
N LEU A 320 11.36 -17.74 17.33
CA LEU A 320 9.96 -17.49 16.97
C LEU A 320 9.11 -17.29 18.23
N VAL A 321 8.31 -16.23 18.19
CA VAL A 321 7.27 -15.91 19.17
C VAL A 321 5.93 -16.03 18.47
N THR A 322 4.93 -16.57 19.17
CA THR A 322 3.55 -16.70 18.66
C THR A 322 2.62 -15.86 19.52
N THR A 323 1.73 -15.10 18.88
CA THR A 323 0.65 -14.36 19.54
C THR A 323 -0.65 -14.42 18.74
N THR A 324 -1.77 -14.48 19.46
CA THR A 324 -3.13 -14.34 18.91
C THR A 324 -3.53 -12.88 18.68
N ASN A 325 -2.80 -11.92 19.28
CA ASN A 325 -3.15 -10.50 19.25
C ASN A 325 -2.02 -9.69 18.60
N TYR A 326 -2.34 -8.99 17.51
CA TYR A 326 -1.34 -8.20 16.78
C TYR A 326 -0.73 -7.09 17.64
N THR A 327 -1.44 -6.58 18.66
CA THR A 327 -0.91 -5.54 19.53
C THR A 327 0.29 -6.01 20.36
N ASP A 328 0.45 -7.32 20.58
CA ASP A 328 1.64 -7.85 21.26
C ASP A 328 2.87 -7.76 20.34
N LEU A 329 2.69 -7.94 19.03
CA LEU A 329 3.73 -7.72 18.02
C LEU A 329 4.04 -6.22 17.91
N GLU A 330 3.02 -5.35 17.89
CA GLU A 330 3.24 -3.90 17.93
C GLU A 330 4.06 -3.49 19.15
N ALA A 331 3.67 -3.93 20.34
CA ALA A 331 4.38 -3.62 21.59
C ALA A 331 5.82 -4.12 21.59
N ALA A 332 6.09 -5.29 20.99
CA ALA A 332 7.44 -5.82 20.85
C ALA A 332 8.32 -4.94 19.91
N ILE A 333 7.72 -4.36 18.87
CA ILE A 333 8.40 -3.44 17.93
C ILE A 333 8.59 -2.05 18.55
N GLU A 334 7.60 -1.56 19.29
CA GLU A 334 7.65 -0.26 19.99
C GLU A 334 8.65 -0.26 21.16
N ALA A 335 8.94 -1.43 21.73
CA ALA A 335 9.97 -1.58 22.74
C ALA A 335 11.41 -1.54 22.19
N LEU A 336 11.59 -1.49 20.86
CA LEU A 336 12.91 -1.36 20.25
C LEU A 336 13.46 0.06 20.46
N PRO A 337 14.77 0.19 20.76
CA PRO A 337 15.42 1.47 21.04
C PRO A 337 15.66 2.33 19.80
#